data_AF-A0A7M1QIQ4-F1
#
_entry.id   AF-A0A7M1QIQ4-F1
#
_cell.length_a   1.000
_cell.length_b   1.000
_cell.length_c   1.000
_cell.angle_alpha   90.00
_cell.angle_beta   90.00
_cell.angle_gamma   90.00
#
_symmetry.space_group_name_H-M   'P 1'
#
loop_
_entity.id
_entity.type
_entity.pdbx_description
1 polymer ?
#
loop_
_entity_poly.entity_id
_entity_poly.type
_entity_poly.pdbx_seq_one_letter_code
_entity_poly.pdbx_strand_id
1 'polypeptide(L)'
;MKSAGFTLIELLVTIAVMTIVATIAVPGFQGMMARNQLAADYNVVLSGLNQARSEAIKRRENVTFRVTQASPWEYRITTAGNNDISIRSARGGQVSITSTNITFSALGRRANCTSGCDITVDHSGAGDVDLRVSSTGRIGKPSS
;
A
#
# COMPACT_ATOMS: atom_id res chain seq x y z
N MET A 1 -59.95 -3.27 7.50
CA MET A 1 -58.55 -2.90 7.21
C MET A 1 -58.13 -3.66 5.96
N LYS A 2 -57.85 -2.99 4.84
CA LYS A 2 -57.44 -3.66 3.59
C LYS A 2 -55.92 -3.83 3.61
N SER A 3 -55.45 -5.08 3.56
CA SER A 3 -54.04 -5.40 3.38
C SER A 3 -53.66 -5.09 1.93
N ALA A 4 -52.80 -4.10 1.70
CA ALA A 4 -52.22 -3.85 0.39
C ALA A 4 -51.06 -4.83 0.19
N GLY A 5 -51.31 -5.94 -0.49
CA GLY A 5 -50.29 -6.93 -0.84
C GLY A 5 -49.62 -6.56 -2.16
N PHE A 6 -48.31 -6.79 -2.24
CA PHE A 6 -47.53 -6.70 -3.47
C PHE A 6 -48.02 -7.77 -4.47
N THR A 7 -48.16 -7.42 -5.74
CA THR A 7 -48.53 -8.42 -6.76
C THR A 7 -47.31 -9.24 -7.17
N LEU A 8 -47.52 -10.49 -7.62
CA LEU A 8 -46.42 -11.35 -8.08
C LEU A 8 -45.63 -10.71 -9.21
N ILE A 9 -46.31 -10.01 -10.13
CA ILE A 9 -45.67 -9.30 -11.23
C ILE A 9 -44.82 -8.12 -10.75
N GLU A 10 -45.26 -7.39 -9.73
CA GLU A 10 -44.52 -6.26 -9.15
C GLU A 10 -43.24 -6.75 -8.47
N LEU A 11 -43.28 -7.89 -7.78
CA LEU A 11 -42.08 -8.53 -7.22
C LEU A 11 -41.10 -8.94 -8.33
N LEU A 12 -41.60 -9.51 -9.44
CA LEU A 12 -40.74 -9.90 -10.55
C LEU A 12 -40.08 -8.69 -11.23
N VAL A 13 -40.84 -7.61 -11.43
CA VAL A 13 -40.30 -6.37 -12.03
C VAL A 13 -39.28 -5.71 -11.10
N THR A 14 -39.52 -5.67 -9.78
CA THR A 14 -38.57 -5.10 -8.82
C THR A 14 -37.27 -5.89 -8.76
N ILE A 15 -37.31 -7.22 -8.77
CA ILE A 15 -36.11 -8.07 -8.83
C ILE A 15 -35.40 -7.90 -10.19
N ALA A 16 -36.13 -7.80 -11.30
CA ALA A 16 -35.54 -7.58 -12.62
C ALA A 16 -34.78 -6.25 -12.67
N VAL A 17 -35.36 -5.15 -12.16
CA VAL A 17 -34.66 -3.86 -12.09
C VAL A 17 -33.49 -3.91 -11.11
N MET A 18 -33.65 -4.54 -9.94
CA MET A 18 -32.59 -4.67 -8.94
C MET A 18 -31.36 -5.42 -9.49
N THR A 19 -31.57 -6.48 -10.27
CA THR A 19 -30.46 -7.23 -10.87
C THR A 19 -29.71 -6.40 -11.90
N ILE A 20 -30.40 -5.63 -12.76
CA ILE A 20 -29.77 -4.72 -13.73
C ILE A 20 -28.92 -3.65 -13.03
N VAL A 21 -29.40 -3.09 -11.93
CA VAL A 21 -28.63 -2.10 -11.15
C VAL A 21 -27.42 -2.75 -10.48
N ALA A 22 -27.59 -3.94 -9.90
CA ALA A 22 -26.53 -4.65 -9.20
C ALA A 22 -25.35 -5.01 -10.13
N THR A 23 -25.62 -5.42 -11.38
CA THR A 23 -24.56 -5.79 -12.33
C THR A 23 -23.64 -4.63 -12.70
N ILE A 24 -24.14 -3.39 -12.65
CA ILE A 24 -23.35 -2.17 -12.90
C ILE A 24 -22.63 -1.72 -11.62
N ALA A 25 -23.31 -1.79 -10.47
CA ALA A 25 -22.79 -1.30 -9.20
C ALA A 25 -21.63 -2.15 -8.65
N VAL A 26 -21.77 -3.48 -8.68
CA VAL A 26 -20.79 -4.42 -8.09
C VAL A 26 -19.36 -4.27 -8.64
N PRO A 27 -19.10 -4.26 -9.97
CA PRO A 27 -17.74 -4.12 -10.48
C PRO A 27 -17.11 -2.76 -10.12
N GLY A 28 -17.92 -1.69 -10.05
CA GLY A 28 -17.46 -0.37 -9.60
C GLY A 28 -16.96 -0.38 -8.16
N PHE A 29 -17.69 -1.05 -7.26
CA PHE A 29 -17.26 -1.21 -5.86
C PHE A 29 -15.97 -2.02 -5.72
N GLN A 30 -15.79 -3.08 -6.52
CA GLN A 30 -14.56 -3.88 -6.50
C GLN A 30 -13.33 -3.05 -6.89
N GLY A 31 -13.43 -2.24 -7.95
CA GLY A 31 -12.36 -1.35 -8.37
C GLY A 31 -12.01 -0.28 -7.32
N MET A 32 -13.03 0.29 -6.66
CA MET A 32 -12.82 1.25 -5.56
C MET A 32 -12.10 0.61 -4.37
N MET A 33 -12.51 -0.60 -3.96
CA MET A 33 -11.84 -1.32 -2.86
C MET A 33 -10.38 -1.63 -3.19
N ALA A 34 -10.09 -2.09 -4.40
CA ALA A 34 -8.73 -2.38 -4.86
C ALA A 34 -7.82 -1.13 -4.79
N ARG A 35 -8.31 0.03 -5.23
CA ARG A 35 -7.58 1.31 -5.14
C ARG A 35 -7.36 1.76 -3.70
N ASN A 36 -8.36 1.60 -2.84
CA ASN A 36 -8.24 1.92 -1.42
C ASN A 36 -7.19 1.04 -0.73
N GLN A 37 -7.14 -0.25 -1.08
CA GLN A 37 -6.13 -1.17 -0.55
C GLN A 37 -4.72 -0.78 -1.04
N LEU A 38 -4.55 -0.49 -2.33
CA LEU A 38 -3.28 -0.02 -2.89
C LEU A 38 -2.80 1.26 -2.19
N ALA A 39 -3.70 2.24 -2.00
CA ALA A 39 -3.38 3.48 -1.30
C ALA A 39 -3.04 3.26 0.17
N ALA A 40 -3.74 2.34 0.86
CA ALA A 40 -3.43 2.00 2.25
C ALA A 40 -2.03 1.40 2.38
N ASP A 41 -1.68 0.41 1.56
CA ASP A 41 -0.38 -0.26 1.60
C ASP A 41 0.75 0.70 1.19
N TYR A 42 0.53 1.52 0.16
CA TYR A 42 1.42 2.63 -0.19
C TYR A 42 1.73 3.53 1.01
N ASN A 43 0.70 3.96 1.75
CA ASN A 43 0.86 4.83 2.91
C ASN A 43 1.60 4.14 4.05
N VAL A 44 1.38 2.83 4.24
CA VAL A 44 2.09 2.04 5.25
C VAL A 44 3.58 1.96 4.94
N VAL A 45 3.97 1.76 3.67
CA VAL A 45 5.36 1.76 3.22
C VAL A 45 5.99 3.15 3.36
N LEU A 46 5.28 4.19 2.90
CA LEU A 46 5.71 5.59 3.04
C LEU A 46 5.95 5.95 4.51
N SER A 47 5.04 5.56 5.41
CA SER A 47 5.21 5.76 6.85
C SER A 47 6.41 4.98 7.39
N GLY A 48 6.61 3.73 6.95
CA GLY A 48 7.75 2.91 7.34
C GLY A 48 9.10 3.52 6.94
N LEU A 49 9.20 4.07 5.73
CA LEU A 49 10.41 4.80 5.28
C LEU A 49 10.67 6.05 6.12
N ASN A 50 9.63 6.85 6.40
CA ASN A 50 9.75 8.03 7.25
C ASN A 50 10.14 7.67 8.69
N GLN A 51 9.63 6.54 9.19
CA GLN A 51 10.02 5.99 10.48
C GLN A 51 11.50 5.57 10.47
N ALA A 52 11.95 4.79 9.49
CA ALA A 52 13.35 4.37 9.38
C ALA A 52 14.30 5.57 9.33
N ARG A 53 13.95 6.60 8.54
CA ARG A 53 14.72 7.86 8.47
C ARG A 53 14.77 8.59 9.82
N SER A 54 13.63 8.67 10.51
CA SER A 54 13.55 9.33 11.82
C SER A 54 14.35 8.57 12.88
N GLU A 55 14.31 7.25 12.86
CA GLU A 55 15.08 6.41 13.77
C GLU A 55 16.59 6.53 13.52
N ALA A 56 17.03 6.63 12.26
CA ALA A 56 18.44 6.90 11.94
C ALA A 56 18.94 8.21 12.56
N ILE A 57 18.14 9.28 12.44
CA ILE A 57 18.46 10.60 12.99
C ILE A 57 18.46 10.57 14.52
N LYS A 58 17.41 10.01 15.14
CA LYS A 58 17.27 9.95 16.61
C LYS A 58 18.41 9.17 17.26
N ARG A 59 18.80 8.05 16.66
CA ARG A 59 19.85 7.15 17.19
C ARG A 59 21.26 7.56 16.77
N ARG A 60 21.38 8.50 15.83
CA ARG A 60 22.65 8.93 15.21
C ARG A 60 23.44 7.75 14.62
N GLU A 61 22.73 6.77 14.07
CA GLU A 61 23.32 5.58 13.44
C GLU A 61 22.62 5.25 12.12
N ASN A 62 23.18 4.30 11.37
CA ASN A 62 22.56 3.82 10.15
C ASN A 62 21.38 2.90 10.47
N VAL A 63 20.22 3.18 9.88
CA VAL A 63 19.02 2.35 9.99
C VAL A 63 18.58 1.94 8.59
N THR A 64 18.26 0.65 8.43
CA THR A 64 17.90 0.06 7.13
C THR A 64 16.43 -0.34 7.13
N PHE A 65 15.69 0.18 6.16
CA PHE A 65 14.39 -0.33 5.75
C PHE A 65 14.61 -1.44 4.72
N ARG A 66 14.08 -2.63 4.95
CA ARG A 66 14.14 -3.77 4.03
C ARG A 66 12.71 -4.19 3.74
N VAL A 67 12.34 -4.30 2.47
CA VAL A 67 11.07 -4.89 2.05
C VAL A 67 11.35 -6.10 1.18
N THR A 68 10.62 -7.17 1.42
CA THR A 68 10.71 -8.40 0.62
C THR A 68 9.56 -8.44 -0.38
N GLN A 69 9.88 -8.84 -1.61
CA GLN A 69 8.86 -9.13 -2.61
C GLN A 69 8.21 -10.46 -2.26
N ALA A 70 7.15 -10.38 -1.47
CA ALA A 70 6.28 -11.48 -1.14
C ALA A 70 4.82 -11.02 -1.28
N SER A 71 3.92 -11.97 -1.49
CA SER A 71 2.49 -11.77 -1.32
C SER A 71 2.06 -12.66 -0.15
N PRO A 72 1.75 -12.10 1.04
CA PRO A 72 1.79 -10.68 1.40
C PRO A 72 3.21 -10.13 1.52
N TRP A 73 3.39 -8.82 1.27
CA TRP A 73 4.68 -8.15 1.47
C TRP A 73 4.97 -7.99 2.97
N GLU A 74 6.25 -8.00 3.34
CA GLU A 74 6.74 -7.63 4.68
C GLU A 74 7.83 -6.58 4.53
N TYR A 75 7.79 -5.53 5.35
CA TYR A 75 8.94 -4.70 5.59
C TYR A 75 9.44 -4.81 7.02
N ARG A 76 10.74 -4.57 7.16
CA ARG A 76 11.47 -4.57 8.41
C ARG A 76 12.39 -3.35 8.48
N ILE A 77 12.44 -2.73 9.64
CA ILE A 77 13.35 -1.62 9.95
C ILE A 77 14.37 -2.15 10.94
N THR A 78 15.66 -2.16 10.58
CA THR A 78 16.75 -2.69 11.41
C THR A 78 17.83 -1.66 11.66
N THR A 79 18.49 -1.72 12.80
CA THR A 79 19.72 -0.95 13.06
C THR A 79 20.94 -1.56 12.35
N ALA A 80 22.09 -0.89 12.42
CA ALA A 80 23.37 -1.42 11.94
C ALA A 80 23.77 -2.74 12.62
N GLY A 81 23.36 -2.93 13.87
CA GLY A 81 23.55 -4.18 14.63
C GLY A 81 22.54 -5.28 14.30
N ASN A 82 21.70 -5.12 13.27
CA ASN A 82 20.60 -6.01 12.90
C ASN A 82 19.54 -6.19 14.01
N ASN A 83 19.35 -5.18 14.88
CA ASN A 83 18.24 -5.18 15.83
C ASN A 83 16.98 -4.66 15.14
N ASP A 84 15.87 -5.40 15.28
CA ASP A 84 14.59 -5.05 14.68
C ASP A 84 13.92 -3.92 15.47
N ILE A 85 13.65 -2.80 14.80
CA ILE A 85 12.91 -1.66 15.34
C ILE A 85 11.42 -1.80 15.05
N SER A 86 11.08 -2.25 13.85
CA SER A 86 9.69 -2.44 13.44
C SER A 86 9.60 -3.47 12.33
N ILE A 87 8.57 -4.31 12.40
CA ILE A 87 8.20 -5.26 11.35
C ILE A 87 6.72 -5.03 11.06
N ARG A 88 6.39 -4.89 9.78
CA ARG A 88 4.99 -4.77 9.32
C ARG A 88 4.79 -5.65 8.11
N SER A 89 3.70 -6.41 8.14
CA SER A 89 3.24 -7.24 7.03
C SER A 89 1.93 -6.72 6.48
N ALA A 90 1.71 -6.94 5.19
CA ALA A 90 0.43 -6.72 4.56
C ALA A 90 -0.64 -7.62 5.18
N ARG A 91 -1.89 -7.15 5.20
CA ARG A 91 -3.03 -7.95 5.68
C ARG A 91 -3.62 -8.88 4.62
N GLY A 92 -3.22 -8.74 3.36
CA GLY A 92 -3.74 -9.53 2.23
C GLY A 92 -2.68 -9.79 1.15
N GLY A 93 -3.00 -10.64 0.18
CA GLY A 93 -2.08 -11.08 -0.87
C GLY A 93 -2.25 -10.40 -2.24
N GLN A 94 -3.04 -9.34 -2.34
CA GLN A 94 -3.33 -8.68 -3.63
C GLN A 94 -2.32 -7.60 -3.99
N VAL A 95 -1.49 -7.18 -3.03
CA VAL A 95 -0.45 -6.16 -3.20
C VAL A 95 0.92 -6.83 -3.12
N SER A 96 1.78 -6.48 -4.08
CA SER A 96 3.18 -6.88 -4.09
C SER A 96 4.07 -5.63 -4.08
N ILE A 97 5.26 -5.74 -3.50
CA ILE A 97 6.23 -4.64 -3.45
C ILE A 97 7.56 -5.12 -4.00
N THR A 98 8.21 -4.28 -4.80
CA THR A 98 9.58 -4.56 -5.27
C THR A 98 10.54 -4.72 -4.10
N SER A 99 11.22 -5.86 -4.03
CA SER A 99 12.20 -6.15 -2.99
C SER A 99 13.33 -5.12 -3.02
N THR A 100 13.51 -4.40 -1.92
CA THR A 100 14.56 -3.38 -1.83
C THR A 100 15.06 -3.23 -0.40
N ASN A 101 16.30 -2.77 -0.27
CA ASN A 101 16.84 -2.30 0.99
C ASN A 101 17.24 -0.83 0.84
N ILE A 102 16.85 0.00 1.80
CA ILE A 102 17.17 1.43 1.85
C ILE A 102 17.72 1.75 3.24
N THR A 103 18.98 2.15 3.30
CA THR A 103 19.67 2.58 4.50
C THR A 103 19.66 4.10 4.57
N PHE A 104 19.23 4.62 5.71
CA PHE A 104 19.35 6.03 6.07
C PHE A 104 20.54 6.22 7.00
N SER A 105 21.32 7.27 6.79
CA SER A 105 22.41 7.66 7.68
C SER A 105 21.91 8.48 8.87
N ALA A 106 22.80 8.70 9.84
CA ALA A 106 22.56 9.57 11.01
C ALA A 106 22.07 11.00 10.66
N LEU A 107 22.33 11.47 9.43
CA LEU A 107 21.89 12.78 8.95
C LEU A 107 20.55 12.73 8.19
N GLY A 108 19.89 11.57 8.15
CA GLY A 108 18.64 11.35 7.41
C GLY A 108 18.81 11.35 5.90
N ARG A 109 20.05 11.30 5.40
CA ARG A 109 20.36 11.09 3.98
C ARG A 109 20.27 9.61 3.67
N ARG A 110 19.94 9.30 2.42
CA ARG A 110 20.00 7.92 1.93
C ARG A 110 21.47 7.53 1.71
N ALA A 111 21.88 6.39 2.26
CA ALA A 111 23.26 5.91 2.27
C ALA A 111 23.56 4.87 1.18
N ASN A 112 22.54 4.13 0.73
CA ASN A 112 22.66 3.11 -0.32
C ASN A 112 21.86 3.49 -1.58
N CYS A 113 22.19 2.81 -2.69
CA CYS A 113 21.83 3.14 -4.09
C CYS A 113 22.57 4.37 -4.66
N THR A 114 23.08 4.25 -5.89
CA THR A 114 23.84 5.28 -6.62
C THR A 114 22.93 6.16 -7.49
N SER A 115 21.89 5.60 -8.11
CA SER A 115 20.72 6.31 -8.66
C SER A 115 19.54 6.23 -7.68
N GLY A 116 18.51 7.08 -7.75
CA GLY A 116 17.39 7.08 -6.78
C GLY A 116 16.78 5.68 -6.57
N CYS A 117 16.46 5.28 -5.33
CA CYS A 117 15.92 3.94 -5.06
C CYS A 117 14.41 4.03 -5.26
N ASP A 118 13.91 3.27 -6.23
CA ASP A 118 12.48 3.15 -6.46
C ASP A 118 11.92 1.92 -5.77
N ILE A 119 10.70 2.08 -5.28
CA ILE A 119 9.88 1.05 -4.70
C ILE A 119 8.55 1.11 -5.40
N THR A 120 8.24 0.07 -6.16
CA THR A 120 6.93 -0.06 -6.80
C THR A 120 6.03 -0.85 -5.88
N VAL A 121 4.85 -0.30 -5.59
CA VAL A 121 3.75 -0.99 -4.92
C VAL A 121 2.74 -1.33 -5.99
N ASP A 122 2.60 -2.61 -6.31
CA ASP A 122 1.73 -3.11 -7.37
C ASP A 122 0.50 -3.81 -6.77
N HIS A 123 -0.67 -3.56 -7.35
CA HIS A 123 -1.91 -4.24 -7.02
C HIS A 123 -2.54 -4.85 -8.29
N SER A 124 -2.77 -6.16 -8.27
CA SER A 124 -3.21 -6.96 -9.43
C SER A 124 -4.47 -6.46 -10.15
N GLY A 125 -5.39 -5.83 -9.42
CA GLY A 125 -6.63 -5.23 -9.96
C GLY A 125 -6.73 -3.70 -9.96
N ALA A 126 -5.68 -2.96 -9.55
CA ALA A 126 -5.74 -1.49 -9.41
C ALA A 126 -4.56 -0.75 -10.06
N GLY A 127 -3.52 -1.45 -10.49
CA GLY A 127 -2.29 -0.88 -11.05
C GLY A 127 -1.22 -0.66 -10.00
N ASP A 128 -0.21 0.10 -10.37
CA ASP A 128 1.01 0.32 -9.61
C ASP A 128 1.22 1.78 -9.20
N VAL A 129 1.92 1.98 -8.09
CA VAL A 129 2.35 3.31 -7.61
C VAL A 129 3.80 3.25 -7.14
N ASP A 130 4.61 4.15 -7.67
CA ASP A 130 6.02 4.26 -7.31
C ASP A 130 6.28 5.23 -6.14
N LEU A 131 7.25 4.84 -5.31
CA LEU A 131 7.89 5.62 -4.27
C LEU A 131 9.38 5.74 -4.59
N ARG A 132 9.90 6.95 -4.60
CA ARG A 132 11.33 7.22 -4.75
C ARG A 132 11.91 7.80 -3.47
N VAL A 133 13.06 7.27 -3.07
CA VAL A 133 13.93 7.88 -2.05
C VAL A 133 15.10 8.56 -2.76
N SER A 134 15.13 9.89 -2.68
CA SER A 134 16.22 10.71 -3.24
C SER A 134 17.53 10.53 -2.45
N SER A 135 18.65 10.94 -3.04
CA SER A 135 19.97 10.95 -2.37
C SER A 135 20.00 11.80 -1.09
N THR A 136 19.15 12.82 -1.00
CA THR A 136 18.99 13.67 0.20
C THR A 136 18.09 13.06 1.27
N GLY A 137 17.43 11.93 0.98
CA GLY A 137 16.50 11.28 1.89
C GLY A 137 15.07 11.82 1.84
N ARG A 138 14.72 12.68 0.87
CA ARG A 138 13.31 12.97 0.56
C ARG A 138 12.62 11.72 0.02
N ILE A 139 11.43 11.43 0.53
CA ILE A 139 10.61 10.27 0.18
C ILE A 139 9.31 10.80 -0.44
N GLY A 140 8.93 10.31 -1.61
CA GLY A 140 7.71 10.73 -2.29
C GLY A 140 7.56 10.04 -3.64
N LYS A 141 6.61 10.50 -4.47
CA LYS A 141 6.50 10.02 -5.85
C LYS A 141 7.75 10.42 -6.66
N PRO A 142 8.22 9.59 -7.60
CA PRO A 142 9.25 10.01 -8.53
C PRO A 142 8.77 11.24 -9.31
N SER A 143 9.61 12.26 -9.41
CA SER A 143 9.38 13.38 -10.32
C SER A 143 9.52 12.84 -11.74
N SER A 144 8.41 12.89 -12.49
CA SER A 144 8.36 12.65 -13.94
C SER A 144 9.34 13.55 -14.70
#